data_AF-A0A7M2SJ38-F1
#
_entry.id   AF-A0A7M2SJ38-F1
#
_cell.length_a   1.000
_cell.length_b   1.000
_cell.length_c   1.000
_cell.angle_alpha   90.00
_cell.angle_beta   90.00
_cell.angle_gamma   90.00
#
_symmetry.space_group_name_H-M   'P 1'
#
loop_
_entity.id
_entity.type
_entity.pdbx_description
1 polymer ?
#
loop_
_entity_poly.entity_id
_entity_poly.type
_entity_poly.pdbx_seq_one_letter_code
_entity_poly.pdbx_strand_id
1 'polypeptide(L)'
;MTTEVTKVTVEELATLMKKGAGVTVDPHDLERRADAPFAEFGLDSLGLLGIVGELENRHGRALPTDAERCKSPRAFLDLVNGALTTGA
;
A
#
# COMPACT_ATOMS: atom_id res chain seq x y z
N MET A 1 19.24 13.10 15.99
CA MET A 1 17.91 13.24 15.35
C MET A 1 17.80 12.14 14.33
N THR A 2 17.23 11.00 14.70
CA THR A 2 16.96 9.88 13.78
C THR A 2 15.66 10.20 13.06
N THR A 3 15.75 10.69 11.84
CA THR A 3 14.62 10.68 10.91
C THR A 3 14.35 9.21 10.57
N GLU A 4 13.41 8.60 11.29
CA GLU A 4 12.82 7.34 10.87
C GLU A 4 12.23 7.55 9.48
N VAL A 5 12.75 6.80 8.53
CA VAL A 5 12.28 6.83 7.15
C VAL A 5 10.94 6.11 7.16
N THR A 6 9.84 6.85 7.30
CA THR A 6 8.45 6.34 7.28
C THR A 6 8.05 5.94 5.86
N LYS A 7 8.84 5.07 5.21
CA LYS A 7 8.50 4.57 3.88
C LYS A 7 7.71 3.28 4.00
N VAL A 8 6.58 3.22 3.31
CA VAL A 8 5.83 1.98 3.12
C VAL A 8 6.60 1.12 2.13
N THR A 9 6.91 -0.10 2.54
CA THR A 9 7.58 -1.12 1.74
C THR A 9 6.58 -2.14 1.19
N VAL A 10 7.02 -2.97 0.24
CA VAL A 10 6.23 -4.10 -0.28
C VAL A 10 5.85 -5.10 0.82
N GLU A 11 6.69 -5.27 1.84
CA GLU A 11 6.43 -6.14 2.99
C GLU A 11 5.27 -5.62 3.85
N GLU A 12 5.25 -4.29 4.07
CA GLU A 12 4.14 -3.65 4.75
C GLU A 12 2.86 -3.74 3.91
N LEU A 13 2.96 -3.48 2.60
CA LEU A 13 1.82 -3.64 1.69
C LEU A 13 1.28 -5.08 1.72
N ALA A 14 2.12 -6.10 1.67
CA ALA A 14 1.71 -7.50 1.76
C ALA A 14 1.02 -7.81 3.10
N THR A 15 1.50 -7.24 4.20
CA THR A 15 0.87 -7.35 5.52
C THR A 15 -0.51 -6.70 5.53
N LEU A 16 -0.64 -5.53 4.91
CA LEU A 16 -1.91 -4.82 4.78
C LEU A 16 -2.88 -5.55 3.86
N MET A 17 -2.41 -6.13 2.74
CA MET A 17 -3.25 -6.97 1.87
C MET A 17 -3.85 -8.14 2.64
N LYS A 18 -3.05 -8.75 3.53
CA LYS A 18 -3.52 -9.84 4.37
C LYS A 18 -4.56 -9.39 5.39
N LYS A 19 -4.39 -8.24 6.01
CA LYS A 19 -5.30 -7.74 7.05
C LYS A 19 -6.56 -7.06 6.49
N GLY A 20 -6.38 -6.15 5.52
CA GLY A 20 -7.45 -5.35 4.93
C GLY A 20 -8.30 -6.10 3.90
N ALA A 21 -7.73 -7.09 3.21
CA ALA A 21 -8.43 -7.83 2.16
C ALA A 21 -8.44 -9.36 2.36
N GLY A 22 -7.74 -9.88 3.36
CA GLY A 22 -7.58 -11.34 3.54
C GLY A 22 -6.66 -11.98 2.48
N VAL A 23 -6.01 -11.18 1.63
CA VAL A 23 -5.17 -11.67 0.54
C VAL A 23 -3.75 -11.86 1.05
N THR A 24 -3.31 -13.13 1.09
CA THR A 24 -1.92 -13.43 1.45
C THR A 24 -1.07 -13.48 0.18
N VAL A 25 -0.19 -12.49 0.03
CA VAL A 25 0.80 -12.43 -1.05
C VAL A 25 2.20 -12.46 -0.46
N ASP A 26 3.12 -13.12 -1.15
CA ASP A 26 4.53 -13.11 -0.76
C ASP A 26 5.17 -11.76 -1.15
N PRO A 27 5.92 -11.08 -0.26
CA PRO A 27 6.52 -9.79 -0.58
C PRO A 27 7.53 -9.85 -1.72
N HIS A 28 8.23 -10.97 -1.93
CA HIS A 28 9.11 -11.14 -3.08
C HIS A 28 8.34 -11.28 -4.39
N ASP A 29 7.21 -11.99 -4.40
CA ASP A 29 6.35 -12.09 -5.58
C ASP A 29 5.65 -10.75 -5.87
N LEU A 30 5.20 -10.05 -4.82
CA LEU A 30 4.63 -8.71 -4.92
C LEU A 30 5.65 -7.70 -5.48
N GLU A 31 6.92 -7.76 -5.05
CA GLU A 31 7.98 -6.91 -5.59
C GLU A 31 8.27 -7.22 -7.07
N ARG A 32 8.39 -8.51 -7.40
CA ARG A 32 8.58 -8.97 -8.79
C ARG A 32 7.43 -8.57 -9.70
N ARG A 33 6.21 -8.51 -9.17
CA ARG A 33 4.97 -8.18 -9.86
C ARG A 33 4.42 -6.83 -9.43
N ALA A 34 5.26 -5.90 -8.99
CA ALA A 34 4.79 -4.60 -8.49
C ALA A 34 4.12 -3.75 -9.58
N ASP A 35 4.43 -4.04 -10.85
CA ASP A 35 3.80 -3.45 -12.04
C ASP A 35 2.48 -4.15 -12.43
N ALA A 36 2.21 -5.35 -11.89
CA ALA A 36 0.97 -6.08 -12.14
C ALA A 36 -0.22 -5.46 -11.39
N PRO A 37 -1.44 -5.62 -11.93
CA PRO A 37 -2.62 -5.06 -11.28
C PRO A 37 -2.98 -5.84 -10.01
N PHE A 38 -3.50 -5.14 -9.00
CA PHE A 38 -4.01 -5.70 -7.76
C PHE A 38 -5.01 -6.86 -7.96
N ALA A 39 -5.82 -6.77 -9.02
CA ALA A 39 -6.76 -7.82 -9.42
C ALA A 39 -6.09 -9.18 -9.70
N GLU A 40 -4.84 -9.22 -10.19
CA GLU A 40 -4.13 -10.49 -10.40
C GLU A 40 -3.74 -11.19 -9.10
N PHE A 41 -3.61 -10.44 -8.01
CA PHE A 41 -3.37 -10.99 -6.68
C PHE A 41 -4.67 -11.40 -5.97
N GLY A 42 -5.83 -11.25 -6.62
CA GLY A 42 -7.13 -11.46 -6.00
C GLY A 42 -7.57 -10.30 -5.11
N LEU A 43 -6.98 -9.12 -5.30
CA LEU A 43 -7.39 -7.91 -4.59
C LEU A 43 -8.43 -7.14 -5.41
N ASP A 44 -9.67 -7.16 -4.94
CA ASP A 44 -10.77 -6.38 -5.50
C ASP A 44 -10.77 -4.91 -5.02
N SER A 45 -11.62 -4.08 -5.63
CA SER A 45 -11.80 -2.68 -5.24
C SER A 45 -12.14 -2.50 -3.76
N LEU A 46 -12.83 -3.47 -3.14
CA LEU A 46 -13.11 -3.48 -1.70
C LEU A 46 -11.88 -3.80 -0.85
N GLY A 47 -11.04 -4.72 -1.32
CA GLY A 47 -9.79 -5.06 -0.66
C GLY A 47 -8.81 -3.88 -0.65
N LEU A 48 -8.77 -3.12 -1.74
CA LEU A 48 -7.98 -1.90 -1.84
C LEU A 48 -8.45 -0.82 -0.86
N LEU A 49 -9.77 -0.63 -0.73
CA LEU A 49 -10.34 0.29 0.27
C LEU A 49 -9.97 -0.12 1.70
N GLY A 50 -10.00 -1.42 2.01
CA GLY A 50 -9.58 -1.96 3.30
C GLY A 50 -8.09 -1.69 3.61
N ILE A 51 -7.22 -1.84 2.61
CA ILE A 51 -5.78 -1.53 2.73
C ILE A 51 -5.56 -0.04 2.96
N VAL A 52 -6.20 0.82 2.18
CA VAL A 52 -6.10 2.28 2.32
C VAL A 52 -6.55 2.69 3.73
N GLY A 53 -7.72 2.23 4.17
CA GLY A 53 -8.25 2.55 5.50
C GLY A 53 -7.36 2.05 6.64
N GLU A 54 -6.77 0.86 6.54
CA GLU A 54 -5.85 0.37 7.57
C GLU A 54 -4.52 1.13 7.57
N LEU A 55 -4.03 1.53 6.40
CA LEU A 55 -2.84 2.34 6.27
C LEU A 55 -3.05 3.76 6.83
N GLU A 56 -4.20 4.37 6.54
CA GLU A 56 -4.61 5.67 7.14
C GLU A 56 -4.68 5.58 8.66
N ASN A 57 -5.30 4.53 9.20
CA ASN A 57 -5.41 4.30 10.64
C ASN A 57 -4.03 4.09 11.28
N ARG A 58 -3.12 3.36 10.61
CA ARG A 58 -1.76 3.11 11.10
C ARG A 58 -0.92 4.39 11.12
N HIS A 59 -0.94 5.17 10.04
CA HIS A 59 -0.13 6.38 9.94
C HIS A 59 -0.80 7.60 10.59
N GLY A 60 -2.07 7.50 10.98
CA GLY A 60 -2.85 8.60 11.53
C GLY A 60 -2.99 9.78 10.57
N ARG A 61 -2.87 9.52 9.25
CA ARG A 61 -2.96 10.54 8.20
C ARG A 61 -3.91 10.06 7.11
N ALA A 62 -4.70 11.00 6.61
CA ALA A 62 -5.52 10.75 5.44
C ALA A 62 -4.62 10.52 4.22
N LEU A 63 -4.84 9.42 3.51
CA LEU A 63 -4.15 9.14 2.27
C LEU A 63 -4.84 9.87 1.12
N PRO A 64 -4.12 10.16 0.02
CA PRO A 64 -4.76 10.76 -1.14
C PRO A 64 -5.84 9.82 -1.68
N THR A 65 -6.97 10.36 -2.13
CA THR A 65 -8.06 9.59 -2.77
C THR A 65 -7.58 8.92 -4.08
N ASP A 66 -6.41 9.29 -4.59
CA ASP A 66 -5.77 8.60 -5.70
C ASP A 66 -5.11 7.27 -5.28
N ALA A 67 -4.83 7.05 -3.99
CA ALA A 67 -4.29 5.80 -3.47
C ALA A 67 -5.25 4.62 -3.69
N GLU A 68 -6.55 4.82 -3.45
CA GLU A 68 -7.59 3.82 -3.76
C GLU A 68 -7.83 3.64 -5.27
N ARG A 69 -7.32 4.54 -6.11
CA ARG A 69 -7.40 4.42 -7.59
C ARG A 69 -6.16 3.76 -8.17
N CYS A 70 -5.12 3.54 -7.37
CA CYS A 70 -3.91 2.87 -7.82
C CYS A 70 -4.23 1.43 -8.21
N LYS A 71 -3.90 1.09 -9.45
CA LYS A 71 -4.12 -0.26 -9.97
C LYS A 71 -2.96 -1.20 -9.70
N SER A 72 -1.77 -0.66 -9.45
CA SER A 72 -0.53 -1.43 -9.25
C SER A 72 0.12 -1.11 -7.90
N PRO A 73 0.69 -2.11 -7.20
CA PRO A 73 1.44 -1.94 -5.96
C PRO A 73 2.50 -0.84 -6.04
N ARG A 74 3.23 -0.78 -7.15
CA ARG A 74 4.31 0.21 -7.36
C ARG A 74 3.80 1.65 -7.35
N ALA A 75 2.71 1.91 -8.05
CA ALA A 75 2.08 3.25 -8.10
C ALA A 75 1.53 3.65 -6.74
N PHE A 76 0.92 2.69 -6.03
CA PHE A 76 0.44 2.90 -4.67
C PHE A 76 1.56 3.28 -3.71
N LEU A 77 2.64 2.49 -3.71
CA LEU A 77 3.81 2.75 -2.86
C LEU A 77 4.46 4.08 -3.18
N ASP A 78 4.62 4.44 -4.45
CA ASP A 78 5.19 5.73 -4.86
C ASP A 78 4.35 6.91 -4.34
N LEU A 79 3.03 6.84 -4.52
CA LEU A 79 2.09 7.87 -4.10
C LEU A 79 2.04 8.03 -2.56
N VAL A 80 1.98 6.92 -1.84
CA VAL A 80 2.00 6.91 -0.37
C VAL A 80 3.34 7.44 0.15
N ASN A 81 4.46 6.94 -0.38
CA ASN A 81 5.79 7.38 0.04
C ASN A 81 6.03 8.85 -0.29
N GLY A 82 5.50 9.35 -1.41
CA GLY A 82 5.51 10.76 -1.78
C GLY A 82 4.71 11.61 -0.80
N ALA A 83 3.52 11.17 -0.40
CA ALA A 83 2.68 11.86 0.59
C ALA A 83 3.32 11.89 1.99
N LEU A 84 3.93 10.78 2.41
CA LEU A 84 4.63 10.67 3.69
C LEU A 84 5.91 11.50 3.72
N THR A 85 6.66 11.56 2.62
CA THR A 85 7.90 12.35 2.50
C THR A 85 7.63 13.85 2.43
N THR A 86 6.58 14.28 1.73
CA THR A 86 6.28 15.71 1.51
C THR A 86 5.72 16.39 2.76
N GLY A 87 5.14 15.64 3.69
CA GLY A 87 4.60 16.17 4.94
C GLY A 87 5.59 16.18 6.11
N ALA A 88 6.89 16.34 5.83
CA ALA A 88 8.00 16.43 6.80
C ALA A 88 8.59 17.84 6.84
#